data_AF-A0A7W0VSW0-F1
#
_entry.id   AF-A0A7W0VSW0-F1
#
_cell.length_a   1.000
_cell.length_b   1.000
_cell.length_c   1.000
_cell.angle_alpha   90.00
_cell.angle_beta   90.00
_cell.angle_gamma   90.00
#
_symmetry.space_group_name_H-M   'P 1'
#
loop_
_entity.id
_entity.type
_entity.pdbx_description
1 polymer ?
#
loop_
_entity_poly.entity_id
_entity_poly.type
_entity_poly.pdbx_seq_one_letter_code
_entity_poly.pdbx_strand_id
1 'polypeptide(L)'
;MADPADLGFDQILARLREVVGRLESGELTLEQSLAVYEEGVGLARKGQQLLATAEKRVEILVSAAGGVEVVPFDDRDGAGT
;
A
#
# COMPACT_ATOMS: atom_id res chain seq x y z
N MET A 1 -15.82 13.52 0.74
CA MET A 1 -15.76 13.13 -0.69
C MET A 1 -14.42 12.43 -0.82
N ALA A 2 -14.40 11.12 -1.05
CA ALA A 2 -13.15 10.34 -1.01
C ALA A 2 -12.15 10.89 -2.03
N ASP A 3 -10.89 11.03 -1.63
CA ASP A 3 -9.82 11.41 -2.55
C ASP A 3 -9.74 10.39 -3.69
N PRO A 4 -9.52 10.82 -4.95
CA PRO A 4 -9.37 9.89 -6.07
C PRO A 4 -8.18 8.93 -5.88
N ALA A 5 -7.21 9.27 -5.04
CA ALA A 5 -6.13 8.39 -4.61
C ALA A 5 -6.61 7.24 -3.72
N ASP A 6 -7.65 7.48 -2.90
CA ASP A 6 -8.26 6.53 -1.97
C ASP A 6 -8.94 5.39 -2.74
N LEU A 7 -9.70 5.74 -3.79
CA LEU A 7 -10.25 4.79 -4.76
C LEU A 7 -9.16 3.94 -5.44
N GLY A 8 -7.99 4.52 -5.70
CA GLY A 8 -6.85 3.81 -6.29
C GLY A 8 -6.17 2.85 -5.31
N PHE A 9 -6.03 3.24 -4.05
CA PHE A 9 -5.43 2.41 -3.00
C PHE A 9 -6.34 1.23 -2.61
N ASP A 10 -7.65 1.46 -2.45
CA ASP A 10 -8.61 0.40 -2.14
C ASP A 10 -8.67 -0.67 -3.23
N GLN A 11 -8.58 -0.26 -4.50
CA GLN A 11 -8.48 -1.19 -5.64
C GLN A 11 -7.20 -2.04 -5.59
N ILE A 12 -6.07 -1.44 -5.25
CA ILE A 12 -4.80 -2.18 -5.10
C ILE A 12 -4.91 -3.19 -3.95
N LEU A 13 -5.48 -2.79 -2.83
CA LEU A 13 -5.72 -3.67 -1.68
C LEU A 13 -6.66 -4.83 -2.01
N ALA A 14 -7.76 -4.55 -2.70
CA ALA A 14 -8.69 -5.57 -3.16
C ALA A 14 -7.99 -6.58 -4.08
N ARG A 15 -7.22 -6.10 -5.06
CA ARG A 15 -6.49 -6.98 -5.97
C ARG A 15 -5.39 -7.77 -5.27
N LEU A 16 -4.69 -7.19 -4.31
CA LEU A 16 -3.67 -7.89 -3.53
C LEU A 16 -4.28 -9.04 -2.72
N ARG A 17 -5.47 -8.84 -2.13
CA ARG A 17 -6.21 -9.92 -1.45
C ARG A 17 -6.56 -11.07 -2.39
N GLU A 18 -6.99 -10.77 -3.61
CA GLU A 18 -7.25 -11.80 -4.64
C GLU A 18 -5.98 -12.56 -5.00
N VAL A 19 -4.86 -11.86 -5.18
CA VAL A 19 -3.55 -12.48 -5.47
C VAL A 19 -3.14 -13.43 -4.35
N VAL A 20 -3.22 -12.99 -3.09
CA VAL A 20 -2.91 -13.82 -1.92
C VAL A 20 -3.82 -15.05 -1.88
N GLY A 21 -5.14 -14.87 -2.01
CA GLY A 21 -6.08 -16.00 -2.01
C GLY A 21 -5.81 -17.03 -3.12
N ARG A 22 -5.37 -16.57 -4.30
CA ARG A 22 -4.97 -17.48 -5.39
C ARG A 22 -3.69 -18.26 -5.07
N LEU A 23 -2.69 -17.61 -4.46
CA LEU A 23 -1.46 -18.29 -4.04
C LEU A 23 -1.72 -19.32 -2.92
N GLU A 24 -2.61 -18.99 -1.99
CA GLU A 24 -2.99 -19.86 -0.86
C GLU A 24 -3.87 -21.04 -1.28
N SER A 25 -4.55 -20.96 -2.43
CA SER A 25 -5.41 -22.05 -2.94
C SER A 25 -4.65 -23.35 -3.21
N GLY A 26 -3.36 -23.26 -3.57
CA GLY A 26 -2.54 -24.41 -3.96
C GLY A 26 -2.91 -25.04 -5.32
N GLU A 27 -3.82 -24.44 -6.09
CA GLU A 27 -4.30 -24.98 -7.37
C GLU A 27 -3.43 -24.55 -8.57
N LEU A 28 -2.45 -23.67 -8.35
CA LEU A 28 -1.61 -23.09 -9.38
C LEU A 28 -0.40 -23.96 -9.69
N THR A 29 -0.04 -24.06 -10.97
CA THR A 29 1.28 -24.58 -11.37
C THR A 29 2.40 -23.63 -10.91
N LEU A 30 3.66 -24.08 -10.99
CA LEU A 30 4.81 -23.24 -10.64
C LEU A 30 4.88 -21.95 -11.46
N GLU A 31 4.73 -22.05 -12.79
CA GLU A 31 4.73 -20.87 -13.68
C GLU A 31 3.58 -19.91 -13.36
N GLN A 32 2.38 -20.45 -13.08
CA GLN A 32 1.24 -19.63 -12.69
C GLN A 32 1.46 -18.95 -11.33
N SER A 33 2.03 -19.68 -10.36
CA SER A 33 2.38 -19.14 -9.04
C SER A 33 3.39 -18.00 -9.15
N LEU A 34 4.41 -18.14 -10.01
CA LEU A 34 5.40 -17.09 -10.27
C LEU A 34 4.74 -15.85 -10.89
N ALA A 35 3.89 -16.01 -11.90
CA ALA A 35 3.20 -14.88 -12.53
C ALA A 35 2.30 -14.13 -11.54
N VAL A 36 1.55 -14.86 -10.70
CA VAL A 36 0.68 -14.28 -9.68
C VAL A 36 1.48 -13.59 -8.57
N TYR A 37 2.64 -14.15 -8.19
CA TYR A 37 3.55 -13.51 -7.25
C TYR A 37 4.14 -12.19 -7.79
N GLU A 38 4.60 -12.18 -9.04
CA GLU A 38 5.09 -10.97 -9.70
C GLU A 38 4.03 -9.86 -9.76
N GLU A 39 2.78 -10.23 -10.06
CA GLU A 39 1.63 -9.32 -9.98
C GLU A 39 1.49 -8.73 -8.57
N GLY A 40 1.53 -9.58 -7.53
CA GLY A 40 1.47 -9.17 -6.14
C GLY A 40 2.56 -8.18 -5.74
N VAL A 41 3.81 -8.46 -6.12
CA VAL A 41 4.96 -7.55 -5.89
C VAL A 41 4.74 -6.20 -6.59
N GLY A 42 4.22 -6.21 -7.82
CA GLY A 42 3.88 -5.00 -8.56
C GLY A 42 2.80 -4.15 -7.87
N LEU A 43 1.75 -4.81 -7.37
CA LEU A 43 0.66 -4.16 -6.62
C LEU A 43 1.16 -3.55 -5.31
N ALA A 44 1.97 -4.29 -4.55
CA ALA A 44 2.55 -3.80 -3.29
C ALA A 44 3.39 -2.54 -3.51
N ARG A 45 4.26 -2.55 -4.54
CA ARG A 45 5.05 -1.36 -4.92
C ARG A 45 4.19 -0.16 -5.30
N LYS A 46 3.11 -0.37 -6.07
CA LYS A 46 2.17 0.71 -6.41
C LYS A 46 1.47 1.27 -5.16
N GLY A 47 1.06 0.40 -4.24
CA GLY A 47 0.45 0.80 -2.97
C GLY A 47 1.40 1.70 -2.16
N GLN A 48 2.67 1.28 -2.01
CA GLN A 48 3.69 2.08 -1.32
C GLN A 48 3.91 3.45 -1.98
N GLN A 49 3.92 3.53 -3.30
CA GLN A 49 4.08 4.80 -4.02
C GLN A 49 2.90 5.76 -3.81
N LEU A 50 1.67 5.22 -3.77
CA LEU A 50 0.48 6.02 -3.46
C LEU A 50 0.51 6.56 -2.04
N LEU A 51 0.87 5.72 -1.07
CA LEU A 51 1.01 6.13 0.33
C LEU A 51 2.07 7.22 0.50
N ALA A 52 3.27 7.04 -0.10
CA ALA A 52 4.32 8.06 -0.07
C ALA A 52 3.88 9.38 -0.70
N THR A 53 3.07 9.33 -1.76
CA THR A 53 2.51 10.54 -2.38
C THR A 53 1.49 11.23 -1.48
N ALA A 54 0.65 10.45 -0.78
CA ALA A 54 -0.32 10.97 0.18
C ALA A 54 0.38 11.60 1.38
N GLU A 55 1.38 10.93 1.95
CA GLU A 55 2.19 11.43 3.07
C GLU A 55 2.82 12.78 2.73
N LYS A 56 3.48 12.89 1.57
CA LYS A 56 4.06 14.16 1.12
C LYS A 56 3.03 15.28 0.96
N ARG A 57 1.81 14.96 0.50
CA ARG A 57 0.73 15.96 0.42
C ARG A 57 0.31 16.43 1.80
N VAL A 58 0.20 15.52 2.77
CA VAL A 58 -0.08 15.86 4.18
C VAL A 58 1.02 16.75 4.75
N GLU A 59 2.29 16.40 4.55
CA GLU A 59 3.43 17.22 5.00
C GLU A 59 3.37 18.66 4.48
N ILE A 60 3.08 18.84 3.19
CA ILE A 60 2.96 20.17 2.57
C ILE A 60 1.81 20.96 3.20
N LEU A 61 0.65 20.32 3.39
CA LEU A 61 -0.53 20.97 3.98
C LEU A 61 -0.29 21.38 5.44
N VAL A 62 0.34 20.50 6.22
CA VAL A 62 0.69 20.77 7.63
C VAL A 62 1.73 21.88 7.75
N SER A 63 2.76 21.87 6.89
CA SER A 63 3.77 22.93 6.84
C SER A 63 3.17 24.29 6.47
N ALA A 64 2.25 24.31 5.50
CA ALA A 64 1.53 25.52 5.09
C ALA A 64 0.59 26.07 6.17
N ALA A 65 0.10 25.22 7.09
CA ALA A 65 -0.80 25.60 8.17
C ALA A 65 -0.12 26.22 9.40
N GLY A 66 1.22 26.42 9.39
CA GLY A 66 1.92 27.13 10.45
C GLY A 66 2.64 26.26 11.49
N GLY A 67 2.98 25.02 11.14
CA GLY A 67 4.02 24.26 11.84
C GLY A 67 3.51 23.26 12.87
N VAL A 68 3.15 22.07 12.40
CA VAL A 68 3.28 20.86 13.21
C VAL A 68 4.48 20.11 12.62
N GLU A 69 5.42 19.70 13.48
CA GLU A 69 6.55 18.88 13.06
C GLU A 69 6.03 17.50 12.65
N VAL A 70 6.09 17.19 11.36
CA VAL A 70 5.70 15.87 10.84
C VAL A 70 6.92 14.97 10.97
N VAL A 71 6.81 13.97 11.83
CA VAL A 71 7.83 12.93 11.99
C VAL A 71 7.44 11.70 11.17
N PRO A 72 8.41 10.98 10.57
CA PRO A 72 8.15 9.73 9.87
C PRO A 72 7.43 8.74 10.79
N PHE A 73 6.41 8.05 10.26
CA PHE A 73 5.77 6.97 10.99
C PHE A 73 6.70 5.75 10.99
N ASP A 74 7.34 5.44 12.13
CA ASP A 74 8.19 4.24 12.26
C ASP A 74 7.30 3.02 12.51
N ASP A 75 7.34 2.04 11.60
CA ASP A 75 6.60 0.76 11.71
C ASP A 75 6.95 -0.04 12.99
N ARG A 76 7.99 0.35 13.75
CA ARG A 76 8.43 -0.35 14.97
C ARG A 76 7.72 0.06 16.26
N ASP A 77 6.88 1.09 16.25
CA ASP A 77 6.14 1.53 17.45
C ASP A 77 4.92 0.62 17.80
N GLY A 78 4.57 -0.32 16.92
CA GLY A 78 3.48 -1.30 17.15
C GLY A 78 3.88 -2.58 17.88
N ALA A 79 5.19 -2.82 18.09
CA ALA A 79 5.67 -3.98 18.85
C ALA A 79 5.81 -3.63 20.34
N GLY A 80 4.68 -3.23 20.94
CA GLY A 80 4.55 -3.17 22.39
C GLY A 80 4.62 -4.59 22.97
N THR A 81 5.49 -4.74 23.96
CA THR A 81 5.57 -5.90 24.87
C THR A 81 4.21 -6.26 25.48
#